data_AF-A0A6J3M9G4-F1
#
_entry.id   AF-A0A6J3M9G4-F1
#
_cell.length_a   1.000
_cell.length_b   1.000
_cell.length_c   1.000
_cell.angle_alpha   90.00
_cell.angle_beta   90.00
_cell.angle_gamma   90.00
#
_symmetry.space_group_name_H-M   'P 1'
#
loop_
_entity.id
_entity.type
_entity.pdbx_description
1 polymer ?
#
loop_
_entity_poly.entity_id
_entity_poly.type
_entity_poly.pdbx_seq_one_letter_code
_entity_poly.pdbx_strand_id
1 'polypeptide(L)'
;TYRKYVGDGSLAQGWPAKSTWIPFADMWRQNIETLTRKICDNSEDENSQLLRAIKTVSNSTGVDKRFILAVVMEESRGCVRVHTTSLAVSNPGLMQSYQGLGSCAGTAASPLPLNPCPYTQIQQMIHDGTASNAAGVNLQDLLVRHTEGYQPIDAGTDETAKFYRAARMYNSG
;
A
#
# COMPACT_ATOMS: atom_id res chain seq x y z
N THR A 1 -18.94 11.82 9.56
CA THR A 1 -18.47 13.07 8.90
C THR A 1 -17.01 12.90 8.54
N TYR A 2 -16.61 13.30 7.34
CA TYR A 2 -15.21 13.23 6.88
C TYR A 2 -14.37 14.32 7.57
N ARG A 3 -13.17 13.98 8.04
CA ARG A 3 -12.21 14.94 8.60
C ARG A 3 -11.03 15.07 7.65
N LYS A 4 -10.85 16.28 7.11
CA LYS A 4 -9.65 16.65 6.35
C LYS A 4 -8.53 16.99 7.32
N TYR A 5 -7.34 16.46 7.08
CA TYR A 5 -6.12 16.84 7.78
C TYR A 5 -5.22 17.67 6.86
N VAL A 6 -4.51 18.64 7.43
CA VAL A 6 -3.59 19.55 6.72
C VAL A 6 -2.30 19.70 7.53
N GLY A 7 -1.27 20.32 6.96
CA GLY A 7 0.01 20.53 7.62
C GLY A 7 1.00 19.39 7.40
N ASP A 8 1.82 19.11 8.41
CA ASP A 8 3.04 18.30 8.31
C ASP A 8 2.89 16.85 8.77
N GLY A 9 1.66 16.40 9.07
CA GLY A 9 1.40 15.06 9.58
C GLY A 9 1.54 14.93 11.10
N SER A 10 1.89 15.99 11.82
CA SER A 10 2.16 15.91 13.25
C SER A 10 0.91 15.82 14.11
N LEU A 11 1.06 15.23 15.31
CA LEU A 11 0.03 15.27 16.35
C LEU A 11 -0.39 16.71 16.70
N ALA A 12 0.56 17.65 16.67
CA ALA A 12 0.31 19.07 16.94
C ALA A 12 -0.64 19.71 15.90
N GLN A 13 -0.61 19.24 14.65
CA GLN A 13 -1.55 19.60 13.59
C GLN A 13 -2.85 18.76 13.64
N GLY A 14 -3.03 17.96 14.68
CA GLY A 14 -4.24 17.20 14.95
C GLY A 14 -4.31 15.84 14.24
N TRP A 15 -3.22 15.39 13.61
CA TRP A 15 -3.16 14.06 12.99
C TRP A 15 -3.23 12.96 14.07
N PRO A 16 -3.84 11.80 13.78
CA PRO A 16 -3.95 10.73 14.76
C PRO A 16 -2.60 10.09 15.06
N ALA A 17 -2.40 9.63 16.30
CA ALA A 17 -1.23 8.84 16.66
C ALA A 17 -1.39 7.39 16.16
N LYS A 18 -0.26 6.70 15.92
CA LYS A 18 -0.26 5.28 15.55
C LYS A 18 -1.00 4.38 16.55
N SER A 19 -1.02 4.75 17.83
CA SER A 19 -1.75 4.04 18.90
C SER A 19 -3.26 4.13 18.77
N THR A 20 -3.79 5.15 18.07
CA THR A 20 -5.23 5.31 17.83
C THR A 20 -5.68 4.66 16.52
N TRP A 21 -4.76 4.09 15.75
CA TRP A 21 -5.11 3.39 14.52
C TRP A 21 -5.82 2.08 14.83
N ILE A 22 -6.84 1.78 14.03
CA ILE A 22 -7.60 0.53 14.16
C ILE A 22 -6.69 -0.70 14.09
N PRO A 23 -7.00 -1.77 14.84
CA PRO A 23 -6.27 -3.03 14.74
C PRO A 23 -6.31 -3.58 13.32
N PHE A 24 -5.22 -4.24 12.89
CA PHE A 24 -5.12 -4.76 11.53
C PHE A 24 -6.25 -5.74 11.17
N ALA A 25 -6.67 -6.60 12.10
CA ALA A 25 -7.76 -7.54 11.87
C ALA A 25 -9.10 -6.82 11.57
N ASP A 26 -9.38 -5.73 12.29
CA ASP A 26 -10.58 -4.94 12.07
C ASP A 26 -10.49 -4.15 10.75
N MET A 27 -9.31 -3.61 10.43
CA MET A 27 -9.06 -2.95 9.15
C MET A 27 -9.26 -3.92 7.98
N TRP A 28 -8.76 -5.15 8.09
CA TRP A 28 -8.94 -6.19 7.09
C TRP A 28 -10.42 -6.53 6.89
N ARG A 29 -11.16 -6.78 7.98
CA ARG A 29 -12.59 -7.10 7.94
C ARG A 29 -13.42 -5.99 7.30
N GLN A 30 -13.16 -4.74 7.66
CA GLN A 30 -13.92 -3.59 7.13
C GLN A 30 -13.65 -3.35 5.65
N ASN A 31 -12.44 -3.63 5.18
CA ASN A 31 -12.05 -3.36 3.80
C ASN A 31 -12.23 -4.58 2.90
N ILE A 32 -11.51 -5.68 3.17
CA ILE A 32 -11.48 -6.81 2.24
C ILE A 32 -12.76 -7.64 2.34
N GLU A 33 -13.15 -8.01 3.57
CA GLU A 33 -14.30 -8.89 3.77
C GLU A 33 -15.65 -8.21 3.48
N THR A 34 -15.69 -6.87 3.46
CA THR A 34 -16.93 -6.10 3.29
C THR A 34 -17.00 -5.35 1.96
N LEU A 35 -15.90 -4.71 1.54
CA LEU A 35 -15.85 -3.88 0.32
C LEU A 35 -15.31 -4.69 -0.85
N THR A 36 -14.06 -5.17 -0.77
CA THR A 36 -13.35 -5.84 -1.89
C THR A 36 -14.14 -7.02 -2.45
N ARG A 37 -14.68 -7.90 -1.60
CA ARG A 37 -15.56 -9.02 -2.01
C ARG A 37 -16.77 -8.62 -2.86
N LYS A 38 -17.23 -7.36 -2.77
CA LYS A 38 -18.40 -6.88 -3.52
C LYS A 38 -18.06 -6.21 -4.85
N ILE A 39 -16.82 -5.74 -5.00
CA ILE A 39 -16.42 -4.88 -6.12
C ILE A 39 -15.34 -5.51 -7.01
N CYS A 40 -14.61 -6.49 -6.50
CA CYS A 40 -13.56 -7.18 -7.21
C CYS A 40 -13.97 -8.62 -7.51
N ASP A 41 -13.54 -9.14 -8.67
CA ASP A 41 -13.60 -10.56 -8.99
C ASP A 41 -12.40 -11.29 -8.35
N ASN A 42 -12.32 -11.24 -7.02
CA ASN A 42 -11.35 -12.00 -6.25
C ASN A 42 -12.02 -13.27 -5.72
N SER A 43 -11.37 -14.43 -5.85
CA SER A 43 -11.79 -15.62 -5.12
C SER A 43 -11.48 -15.51 -3.62
N GLU A 44 -12.12 -16.34 -2.79
CA GLU A 44 -11.79 -16.40 -1.35
C GLU A 44 -10.34 -16.82 -1.08
N ASP A 45 -9.79 -17.67 -1.95
CA ASP A 45 -8.38 -18.07 -1.88
C ASP A 45 -7.46 -16.89 -2.21
N GLU A 46 -7.79 -16.08 -3.23
CA GLU A 46 -7.03 -14.87 -3.57
C GLU A 46 -7.07 -13.83 -2.44
N ASN A 47 -8.21 -13.65 -1.78
CA ASN A 47 -8.31 -12.77 -0.60
C ASN A 47 -7.44 -13.30 0.55
N SER A 48 -7.42 -14.62 0.77
CA SER A 48 -6.57 -15.26 1.78
C SER A 48 -5.08 -15.13 1.44
N GLN A 49 -4.73 -15.27 0.16
CA GLN A 49 -3.38 -15.07 -0.36
C GLN A 49 -2.93 -13.61 -0.25
N LEU A 50 -3.82 -12.63 -0.46
CA LEU A 50 -3.56 -11.21 -0.22
C LEU A 50 -3.27 -10.92 1.25
N LEU A 51 -4.06 -11.48 2.18
CA LEU A 51 -3.81 -11.37 3.62
C LEU A 51 -2.43 -11.92 3.98
N ARG A 52 -2.08 -13.09 3.43
CA ARG A 52 -0.80 -13.73 3.61
C ARG A 52 0.34 -12.88 3.04
N ALA A 53 0.21 -12.38 1.82
CA ALA A 53 1.22 -11.54 1.17
C ALA A 53 1.52 -10.28 1.98
N ILE A 54 0.50 -9.55 2.44
CA ILE A 54 0.67 -8.36 3.29
C ILE A 54 1.42 -8.71 4.57
N LYS A 55 1.06 -9.80 5.25
CA LYS A 55 1.77 -10.24 6.46
C LYS A 55 3.23 -10.62 6.17
N THR A 56 3.47 -11.38 5.10
CA THR A 56 4.82 -11.81 4.70
C THR A 56 5.72 -10.62 4.39
N VAL A 57 5.27 -9.69 3.55
CA VAL A 57 6.05 -8.52 3.15
C VAL A 57 6.23 -7.54 4.32
N SER A 58 5.19 -7.36 5.15
CA SER A 58 5.32 -6.59 6.40
C SER A 58 6.42 -7.14 7.30
N ASN A 59 6.48 -8.47 7.47
CA ASN A 59 7.49 -9.12 8.29
C ASN A 59 8.91 -8.97 7.71
N SER A 60 9.07 -9.09 6.38
CA SER A 60 10.40 -9.02 5.75
C SER A 60 10.94 -7.59 5.64
N THR A 61 10.07 -6.58 5.55
CA THR A 61 10.47 -5.17 5.35
C THR A 61 10.44 -4.34 6.64
N GLY A 62 9.73 -4.81 7.66
CA GLY A 62 9.45 -4.04 8.87
C GLY A 62 8.38 -2.95 8.68
N VAL A 63 7.81 -2.80 7.48
CA VAL A 63 6.72 -1.85 7.23
C VAL A 63 5.43 -2.34 7.89
N ASP A 64 4.71 -1.44 8.57
CA ASP A 64 3.47 -1.79 9.27
C ASP A 64 2.40 -2.29 8.29
N LYS A 65 1.92 -3.53 8.49
CA LYS A 65 0.85 -4.14 7.66
C LYS A 65 -0.42 -3.30 7.52
N ARG A 66 -0.76 -2.45 8.49
CA ARG A 66 -1.90 -1.52 8.36
C ARG A 66 -1.62 -0.48 7.28
N PHE A 67 -0.39 0.01 7.21
CA PHE A 67 0.01 0.98 6.20
C PHE A 67 0.03 0.36 4.81
N ILE A 68 0.57 -0.85 4.66
CA ILE A 68 0.52 -1.61 3.41
C ILE A 68 -0.93 -1.79 2.95
N LEU A 69 -1.83 -2.23 3.84
CA LEU A 69 -3.24 -2.39 3.51
C LEU A 69 -3.90 -1.06 3.14
N ALA A 70 -3.59 0.04 3.82
CA ALA A 70 -4.11 1.36 3.47
C ALA A 70 -3.78 1.74 2.01
N VAL A 71 -2.51 1.55 1.62
CA VAL A 71 -2.07 1.84 0.25
C VAL A 71 -2.74 0.90 -0.76
N VAL A 72 -2.84 -0.41 -0.47
CA VAL A 72 -3.59 -1.34 -1.34
C VAL A 72 -5.03 -0.88 -1.56
N MET A 73 -5.70 -0.38 -0.51
CA MET A 73 -7.09 0.06 -0.62
C MET A 73 -7.24 1.34 -1.43
N GLU A 74 -6.30 2.29 -1.30
CA GLU A 74 -6.28 3.53 -2.08
C GLU A 74 -6.01 3.24 -3.56
N GLU A 75 -4.99 2.43 -3.85
CA GLU A 75 -4.48 2.21 -5.22
C GLU A 75 -5.37 1.26 -6.04
N SER A 76 -5.95 0.24 -5.40
CA SER A 76 -6.64 -0.83 -6.13
C SER A 76 -7.93 -1.32 -5.49
N ARG A 77 -8.29 -0.82 -4.31
CA ARG A 77 -9.38 -1.36 -3.48
C ARG A 77 -9.21 -2.85 -3.14
N GLY A 78 -8.01 -3.41 -3.30
CA GLY A 78 -7.71 -4.83 -3.12
C GLY A 78 -8.02 -5.74 -4.32
N CYS A 79 -8.36 -5.19 -5.50
CA CYS A 79 -8.62 -6.02 -6.68
C CYS A 79 -7.31 -6.58 -7.25
N VAL A 80 -7.12 -7.91 -7.22
CA VAL A 80 -5.85 -8.53 -7.66
C VAL A 80 -5.60 -8.39 -9.17
N ARG A 81 -6.66 -8.08 -9.94
CA ARG A 81 -6.64 -7.82 -11.38
C ARG A 81 -6.87 -6.35 -11.72
N VAL A 82 -6.53 -5.42 -10.83
CA VAL A 82 -6.60 -3.98 -11.13
C VAL A 82 -5.76 -3.65 -12.36
N HIS A 83 -6.32 -2.84 -13.27
CA HIS A 83 -5.58 -2.43 -14.46
C HIS A 83 -4.36 -1.58 -14.08
N THR A 84 -3.27 -1.80 -14.80
CA THR A 84 -2.06 -0.98 -14.70
C THR A 84 -2.37 0.45 -15.14
N THR A 85 -2.02 1.43 -14.31
CA THR A 85 -1.98 2.82 -14.75
C THR A 85 -0.69 3.07 -15.52
N SER A 86 -0.80 3.73 -16.67
CA SER A 86 0.34 4.05 -17.53
C SER A 86 0.18 5.44 -18.10
N LEU A 87 0.99 6.38 -17.63
CA LEU A 87 1.22 7.67 -18.28
C LEU A 87 2.62 7.67 -18.90
N ALA A 88 3.60 8.32 -18.26
CA ALA A 88 5.01 8.23 -18.66
C ALA A 88 5.68 6.94 -18.18
N VAL A 89 5.16 6.34 -17.10
CA VAL A 89 5.68 5.12 -16.46
C VAL A 89 4.52 4.17 -16.19
N SER A 90 4.80 2.87 -16.29
CA SER A 90 3.86 1.78 -16.00
C SER A 90 3.87 1.45 -14.50
N ASN A 91 2.68 1.48 -13.89
CA ASN A 91 2.47 1.31 -12.46
C ASN A 91 1.50 0.15 -12.19
N PRO A 92 1.95 -1.12 -12.23
CA PRO A 92 1.05 -2.26 -12.17
C PRO A 92 0.67 -2.66 -10.74
N GLY A 93 -0.36 -3.51 -10.67
CA GLY A 93 -0.65 -4.34 -9.51
C GLY A 93 -1.37 -3.64 -8.36
N LEU A 94 -1.52 -4.36 -7.26
CA LEU A 94 -2.32 -3.98 -6.08
C LEU A 94 -1.96 -2.65 -5.43
N MET A 95 -0.70 -2.22 -5.58
CA MET A 95 -0.20 -0.95 -5.04
C MET A 95 0.20 0.03 -6.15
N GLN A 96 -0.18 -0.23 -7.40
CA GLN A 96 0.17 0.62 -8.57
C GLN A 96 1.63 1.06 -8.54
N SER A 97 2.53 0.09 -8.36
CA SER A 97 3.90 0.37 -7.96
C SER A 97 4.73 0.87 -9.13
N TYR A 98 5.52 1.94 -8.92
CA TYR A 98 6.41 2.50 -9.94
C TYR A 98 7.28 1.41 -10.59
N GLN A 99 7.07 1.16 -11.88
CA GLN A 99 7.76 0.11 -12.64
C GLN A 99 7.73 -1.28 -11.98
N GLY A 100 6.64 -1.60 -11.28
CA GLY A 100 6.44 -2.90 -10.66
C GLY A 100 6.48 -4.06 -11.66
N LEU A 101 6.77 -5.25 -11.15
CA LEU A 101 6.86 -6.49 -11.93
C LEU A 101 5.60 -7.35 -11.77
N GLY A 102 4.92 -7.26 -10.63
CA GLY A 102 3.73 -8.04 -10.32
C GLY A 102 2.47 -7.52 -11.02
N SER A 103 1.71 -8.42 -11.66
CA SER A 103 0.36 -8.12 -12.17
C SER A 103 -0.43 -9.40 -12.47
N CYS A 104 -1.74 -9.34 -12.26
CA CYS A 104 -2.69 -10.35 -12.76
C CYS A 104 -3.71 -9.79 -13.75
N ALA A 105 -3.65 -8.50 -14.10
CA ALA A 105 -4.59 -7.87 -15.04
C ALA A 105 -4.26 -8.14 -16.52
N GLY A 106 -3.15 -8.83 -16.79
CA GLY A 106 -2.54 -8.89 -18.11
C GLY A 106 -1.58 -7.71 -18.33
N THR A 107 -0.63 -7.89 -19.24
CA THR A 107 0.35 -6.88 -19.67
C THR A 107 0.39 -6.81 -21.18
N ALA A 108 1.08 -5.82 -21.76
CA ALA A 108 1.29 -5.78 -23.22
C ALA A 108 1.97 -7.06 -23.76
N ALA A 109 2.83 -7.70 -22.96
CA ALA A 109 3.51 -8.95 -23.32
C ALA A 109 2.66 -10.21 -23.07
N SER A 110 1.72 -10.15 -22.13
CA SER A 110 0.81 -11.25 -21.79
C SER A 110 -0.59 -10.69 -21.53
N PRO A 111 -1.39 -10.46 -22.59
CA PRO A 111 -2.58 -9.61 -22.52
C PRO A 111 -3.75 -10.23 -21.75
N LEU A 112 -3.71 -11.54 -21.49
CA LEU A 112 -4.77 -12.21 -20.76
C LEU A 112 -4.56 -12.06 -19.25
N PRO A 113 -5.61 -11.70 -18.49
CA PRO A 113 -5.53 -11.69 -17.03
C PRO A 113 -5.34 -13.11 -16.49
N LEU A 114 -4.62 -13.22 -15.36
CA LEU A 114 -4.42 -14.48 -14.67
C LEU A 114 -5.68 -14.80 -13.85
N ASN A 115 -6.22 -16.01 -14.04
CA ASN A 115 -7.36 -16.48 -13.28
C ASN A 115 -7.24 -17.98 -12.95
N PRO A 116 -7.02 -18.37 -11.69
CA PRO A 116 -6.79 -17.50 -10.53
C PRO A 116 -5.47 -16.72 -10.62
N CYS A 117 -5.39 -15.58 -9.95
CA CYS A 117 -4.19 -14.81 -9.70
C CYS A 117 -3.30 -15.57 -8.71
N PRO A 118 -2.12 -16.04 -9.12
CA PRO A 118 -1.30 -16.90 -8.27
C PRO A 118 -0.67 -16.11 -7.11
N TYR A 119 -0.46 -16.79 -5.97
CA TYR A 119 0.13 -16.19 -4.77
C TYR A 119 1.45 -15.47 -5.05
N THR A 120 2.29 -16.00 -5.94
CA THR A 120 3.57 -15.39 -6.30
C THR A 120 3.38 -14.00 -6.92
N GLN A 121 2.36 -13.82 -7.76
CA GLN A 121 2.03 -12.51 -8.33
C GLN A 121 1.45 -11.58 -7.27
N ILE A 122 0.56 -12.08 -6.40
CA ILE A 122 0.01 -11.29 -5.29
C ILE A 122 1.12 -10.81 -4.35
N GLN A 123 2.05 -11.70 -3.98
CA GLN A 123 3.19 -11.35 -3.16
C GLN A 123 4.11 -10.35 -3.87
N GLN A 124 4.38 -10.53 -5.17
CA GLN A 124 5.20 -9.60 -5.94
C GLN A 124 4.57 -8.20 -5.98
N MET A 125 3.27 -8.10 -6.23
CA MET A 125 2.54 -6.82 -6.24
C MET A 125 2.65 -6.06 -4.90
N ILE A 126 2.60 -6.77 -3.77
CA ILE A 126 2.79 -6.15 -2.45
C ILE A 126 4.27 -5.81 -2.20
N HIS A 127 5.18 -6.67 -2.64
CA HIS A 127 6.62 -6.46 -2.50
C HIS A 127 7.08 -5.23 -3.28
N ASP A 128 6.68 -5.08 -4.54
CA ASP A 128 7.07 -3.97 -5.43
C ASP A 128 6.73 -2.60 -4.84
N GLY A 129 5.57 -2.48 -4.20
CA GLY A 129 5.14 -1.24 -3.56
C GLY A 129 5.78 -1.00 -2.19
N THR A 130 6.30 -2.04 -1.54
CA THR A 130 6.70 -1.97 -0.13
C THR A 130 8.21 -2.01 0.08
N ALA A 131 8.92 -2.95 -0.54
CA ALA A 131 10.33 -3.22 -0.26
C ALA A 131 11.27 -2.25 -1.00
N SER A 132 12.36 -1.89 -0.33
CA SER A 132 13.40 -1.01 -0.86
C SER A 132 13.95 -1.52 -2.19
N ASN A 133 14.16 -0.59 -3.13
CA ASN A 133 14.73 -0.87 -4.45
C ASN A 133 15.43 0.38 -5.01
N ALA A 134 16.05 0.25 -6.18
CA ALA A 134 16.83 1.34 -6.78
C ALA A 134 16.01 2.60 -7.12
N ALA A 135 14.69 2.48 -7.29
CA ALA A 135 13.83 3.64 -7.59
C ALA A 135 13.59 4.50 -6.35
N GLY A 136 13.62 3.92 -5.15
CA GLY A 136 13.56 4.69 -3.92
C GLY A 136 12.18 5.26 -3.54
N VAL A 137 11.13 4.82 -4.23
CA VAL A 137 9.75 5.36 -4.09
C VAL A 137 8.79 4.37 -3.44
N ASN A 138 9.26 3.21 -2.99
CA ASN A 138 8.48 2.23 -2.23
C ASN A 138 8.30 2.67 -0.77
N LEU A 139 7.36 2.03 -0.05
CA LEU A 139 7.03 2.42 1.33
C LEU A 139 8.23 2.35 2.28
N GLN A 140 9.11 1.35 2.17
CA GLN A 140 10.27 1.21 3.05
C GLN A 140 11.23 2.39 2.89
N ASP A 141 11.53 2.80 1.65
CA ASP A 141 12.38 3.95 1.36
C ASP A 141 11.73 5.27 1.79
N LEU A 142 10.45 5.47 1.48
CA LEU A 142 9.72 6.70 1.84
C LEU A 142 9.58 6.87 3.36
N LEU A 143 9.45 5.77 4.11
CA LEU A 143 9.43 5.81 5.57
C LEU A 143 10.79 6.17 6.18
N VAL A 144 11.89 6.08 5.43
CA VAL A 144 13.24 6.51 5.86
C VAL A 144 13.57 7.93 5.35
N ARG A 145 13.04 8.34 4.19
CA ARG A 145 13.26 9.66 3.57
C ARG A 145 12.48 10.83 4.20
N HIS A 146 11.84 10.64 5.35
CA HIS A 146 10.94 11.59 6.04
C HIS A 146 11.61 12.92 6.49
N THR A 147 12.84 13.18 6.05
CA THR A 147 13.74 14.26 6.45
C THR A 147 14.01 15.30 5.36
N GLU A 148 13.67 15.08 4.09
CA GLU A 148 13.93 16.08 3.03
C GLU A 148 12.81 17.13 3.00
N GLY A 149 13.14 18.36 3.43
CA GLY A 149 12.24 19.53 3.38
C GLY A 149 11.25 19.68 4.54
N TYR A 150 11.19 18.73 5.48
CA TYR A 150 10.39 18.81 6.69
C TYR A 150 11.26 18.81 7.94
N GLN A 151 10.82 19.49 9.01
CA GLN A 151 11.52 19.46 10.30
C GLN A 151 11.73 18.00 10.75
N PRO A 152 12.92 17.67 11.29
CA PRO A 152 13.19 16.37 11.86
C PRO A 152 12.07 16.01 12.83
N ILE A 153 11.58 14.78 12.73
CA ILE A 153 10.65 14.25 13.71
C ILE A 153 11.44 14.07 15.00
N ASP A 154 11.11 14.83 16.05
CA ASP A 154 11.67 14.58 17.38
C ASP A 154 11.38 13.12 17.75
N ALA A 155 12.45 12.36 18.03
CA ALA A 155 12.45 10.90 18.18
C ALA A 155 11.65 10.37 19.41
N GLY A 156 10.74 11.16 19.98
CA GLY A 156 9.97 10.82 21.17
C GLY A 156 8.46 11.02 21.08
N THR A 157 7.93 11.80 20.13
CA THR A 157 6.49 12.18 20.17
C THR A 157 5.76 12.17 18.83
N ASP A 158 6.45 12.10 17.68
CA ASP A 158 5.80 12.24 16.37
C ASP A 158 6.24 11.22 15.31
N GLU A 159 6.62 10.00 15.72
CA GLU A 159 6.97 8.91 14.79
C GLU A 159 5.85 8.53 13.80
N THR A 160 4.62 9.04 14.01
CA THR A 160 3.49 8.75 13.13
C THR A 160 3.51 9.62 11.86
N ALA A 161 4.06 10.85 11.93
CA ALA A 161 4.09 11.78 10.80
C ALA A 161 4.79 11.19 9.56
N LYS A 162 5.82 10.35 9.74
CA LYS A 162 6.52 9.68 8.62
C LYS A 162 5.59 8.85 7.74
N PHE A 163 4.55 8.22 8.32
CA PHE A 163 3.59 7.42 7.54
C PHE A 163 2.67 8.32 6.69
N TYR A 164 2.24 9.45 7.23
CA TYR A 164 1.40 10.39 6.49
C TYR A 164 2.17 11.10 5.37
N ARG A 165 3.43 11.49 5.64
CA ARG A 165 4.34 12.03 4.64
C ARG A 165 4.65 11.00 3.55
N ALA A 166 4.99 9.77 3.94
CA ALA A 166 5.23 8.68 3.00
C ALA A 166 4.00 8.39 2.11
N ALA A 167 2.79 8.36 2.68
CA ALA A 167 1.56 8.22 1.88
C ALA A 167 1.42 9.33 0.84
N ARG A 168 1.69 10.58 1.22
CA ARG A 168 1.59 11.72 0.31
C ARG A 168 2.61 11.63 -0.84
N MET A 169 3.83 11.18 -0.53
CA MET A 169 4.92 10.98 -1.51
C MET A 169 4.65 9.79 -2.44
N TYR A 170 4.12 8.69 -1.90
CA TYR A 170 3.76 7.52 -2.71
C TYR A 170 2.70 7.87 -3.77
N ASN A 171 1.72 8.70 -3.39
CA ASN A 171 0.61 9.12 -4.25
C ASN A 171 0.90 10.39 -5.09
N SER A 172 2.10 10.98 -5.03
CA SER A 172 2.39 12.23 -5.76
C SER A 172 2.80 12.08 -7.22
N GLY A 173 3.01 10.84 -7.69
CA GLY A 173 3.50 10.55 -9.04
C GLY A 173 5.00 10.35 -9.06
#